data_AF-A0AAV2TSK6-F1
#
_entry.id   AF-A0AAV2TSK6-F1
#
_cell.length_a   1.000
_cell.length_b   1.000
_cell.length_c   1.000
_cell.angle_alpha   90.00
_cell.angle_beta   90.00
_cell.angle_gamma   90.00
#
_symmetry.space_group_name_H-M   'P 1'
#
loop_
_entity.id
_entity.type
_entity.pdbx_description
1 polymer ?
#
loop_
_entity_poly.entity_id
_entity_poly.type
_entity_poly.pdbx_seq_one_letter_code
_entity_poly.pdbx_strand_id
1 'polypeptide(L)'
;MNDSSKLNKSPAKLVGLEHLSIVRCSWFSDAHLNHLLHSHPCRNLVHLDLGGCYRLFGGAPAYLNLGTRIGLLIRFLDKTCSHLRFLGLRSVFNCLSHVEQSGPVSTVSSMFDSTPLLETIDLSCNSGLSHHICYSDSSASSFLQSLFSPSRLAGRTKSKFTLYLRDWPTACVSRIIRACTETLDERSTLTLVANIYPEPVIPPKSHVILVNQVSERTTGRRATSRTADEPEQKKTKSQEL
;
A
#
# COMPACT_ATOMS: atom_id res chain seq x y z
N MET A 1 26.03 45.95 -9.09
CA MET A 1 24.59 45.89 -8.75
C MET A 1 24.00 44.68 -9.46
N ASN A 2 23.86 43.57 -8.74
CA ASN A 2 23.31 42.32 -9.30
C ASN A 2 21.79 42.40 -9.25
N ASP A 3 21.18 42.30 -10.43
CA ASP A 3 19.74 42.33 -10.62
C ASP A 3 19.14 40.96 -10.24
N SER A 4 18.93 40.76 -8.94
CA SER A 4 18.33 39.55 -8.37
C SER A 4 16.80 39.48 -8.55
N SER A 5 16.21 40.26 -9.47
CA SER A 5 14.75 40.44 -9.58
C SER A 5 14.03 39.44 -10.49
N LYS A 6 14.73 38.48 -11.11
CA LYS A 6 14.10 37.53 -12.07
C LYS A 6 14.22 36.08 -11.64
N LEU A 7 13.60 35.70 -10.52
CA LEU A 7 13.18 34.30 -10.36
C LEU A 7 11.91 34.12 -9.50
N ASN A 8 11.00 35.10 -9.50
CA ASN A 8 9.64 34.87 -9.00
C ASN A 8 8.79 34.23 -10.10
N LYS A 9 9.13 33.00 -10.49
CA LYS A 9 8.15 32.15 -11.18
C LYS A 9 7.11 31.78 -10.12
N SER A 10 5.92 32.38 -10.21
CA SER A 10 4.73 31.88 -9.53
C SER A 10 4.69 30.36 -9.70
N PRO A 11 4.47 29.57 -8.63
CA PRO A 11 4.45 28.12 -8.75
C PRO A 11 3.47 27.75 -9.86
N ALA A 12 3.95 27.00 -10.85
CA ALA A 12 3.14 26.58 -11.99
C ALA A 12 1.85 25.98 -11.45
N LYS A 13 0.73 26.64 -11.77
CA LYS A 13 -0.58 26.31 -11.23
C LYS A 13 -0.94 24.90 -11.75
N LEU A 14 -0.99 23.91 -10.86
CA LEU A 14 -1.39 22.53 -11.21
C LEU A 14 -2.92 22.44 -11.43
N VAL A 15 -3.47 23.33 -12.26
CA VAL A 15 -4.89 23.34 -12.62
C VAL A 15 -5.18 22.12 -13.49
N GLY A 16 -6.14 21.30 -13.08
CA GLY A 16 -6.55 20.14 -13.86
C GLY A 16 -5.63 18.92 -13.73
N LEU A 17 -4.81 18.84 -12.68
CA LEU A 17 -4.04 17.63 -12.41
C LEU A 17 -4.98 16.45 -12.11
N GLU A 18 -4.95 15.45 -12.97
CA GLU A 18 -5.75 14.22 -12.83
C GLU A 18 -4.95 13.06 -12.23
N HIS A 19 -3.65 13.02 -12.49
CA HIS A 19 -2.76 11.92 -12.11
C HIS A 19 -1.52 12.45 -11.40
N LEU A 20 -1.30 12.01 -10.17
CA LEU A 20 -0.09 12.30 -9.39
C LEU A 20 0.53 11.00 -8.90
N SER A 21 1.80 10.78 -9.24
CA SER A 21 2.58 9.65 -8.73
C SER A 21 3.89 10.16 -8.14
N ILE A 22 4.06 9.95 -6.84
CA ILE A 22 5.27 10.27 -6.07
C ILE A 22 5.65 8.99 -5.34
N VAL A 23 6.50 8.18 -5.99
CA VAL A 23 6.82 6.82 -5.55
C VAL A 23 8.29 6.72 -5.15
N ARG A 24 8.56 6.08 -4.01
CA ARG A 24 9.90 5.85 -3.42
C ARG A 24 10.68 7.12 -3.12
N CYS A 25 9.98 8.23 -2.86
CA CYS A 25 10.59 9.49 -2.45
C CYS A 25 10.74 9.53 -0.92
N SER A 26 11.88 9.03 -0.43
CA SER A 26 12.18 8.87 1.00
C SER A 26 12.18 10.17 1.81
N TRP A 27 12.38 11.33 1.17
CA TRP A 27 12.39 12.65 1.82
C TRP A 27 11.12 13.44 1.61
N PHE A 28 10.15 12.88 0.87
CA PHE A 28 8.88 13.50 0.62
C PHE A 28 7.98 13.41 1.87
N SER A 29 7.40 14.54 2.29
CA SER A 29 6.73 14.70 3.59
C SER A 29 5.43 15.48 3.45
N ASP A 30 4.66 15.55 4.53
CA ASP A 30 3.36 16.25 4.56
C ASP A 30 3.47 17.72 4.13
N ALA A 31 4.58 18.38 4.43
CA ALA A 31 4.82 19.77 4.01
C ALA A 31 4.92 19.90 2.48
N HIS A 32 5.61 18.95 1.83
CA HIS A 32 5.74 18.92 0.37
C HIS A 32 4.41 18.57 -0.30
N LEU A 33 3.69 17.58 0.24
CA LEU A 33 2.37 17.17 -0.26
C LEU A 33 1.37 18.33 -0.15
N ASN A 34 1.36 19.02 0.98
CA ASN A 34 0.56 20.23 1.15
C ASN A 34 1.02 21.33 0.19
N HIS A 35 2.32 21.60 0.04
CA HIS A 35 2.74 22.64 -0.91
C HIS A 35 2.26 22.34 -2.36
N LEU A 36 2.27 21.08 -2.77
CA LEU A 36 1.79 20.67 -4.10
C LEU A 36 0.27 20.79 -4.26
N LEU A 37 -0.51 20.49 -3.22
CA LEU A 37 -1.96 20.26 -3.34
C LEU A 37 -2.84 21.22 -2.52
N HIS A 38 -2.27 22.01 -1.62
CA HIS A 38 -3.02 22.89 -0.71
C HIS A 38 -3.40 24.23 -1.38
N SER A 39 -2.64 24.66 -2.39
CA SER A 39 -2.95 25.89 -3.14
C SER A 39 -4.12 25.72 -4.11
N HIS A 40 -4.48 24.48 -4.45
CA HIS A 40 -5.61 24.16 -5.32
C HIS A 40 -6.22 22.85 -4.87
N PRO A 41 -7.47 22.82 -4.37
CA PRO A 41 -8.16 21.55 -4.18
C PRO A 41 -8.18 20.89 -5.56
N CYS A 42 -7.40 19.82 -5.72
CA CYS A 42 -7.26 19.09 -6.97
C CYS A 42 -8.51 18.24 -7.16
N ARG A 43 -9.66 18.92 -7.32
CA ARG A 43 -10.98 18.31 -7.47
C ARG A 43 -11.03 17.35 -8.66
N ASN A 44 -10.11 17.48 -9.60
CA ASN A 44 -10.01 16.62 -10.78
C ASN A 44 -9.04 15.44 -10.58
N LEU A 45 -8.38 15.32 -9.43
CA LEU A 45 -7.43 14.23 -9.19
C LEU A 45 -8.18 12.91 -9.07
N VAL A 46 -7.95 12.02 -10.05
CA VAL A 46 -8.53 10.68 -10.12
C VAL A 46 -7.52 9.61 -9.71
N HIS A 47 -6.22 9.89 -9.78
CA HIS A 47 -5.16 8.96 -9.47
C HIS A 47 -4.09 9.59 -8.57
N LEU A 48 -3.85 8.98 -7.42
CA LEU A 48 -2.81 9.37 -6.47
C LEU A 48 -2.01 8.15 -6.03
N ASP A 49 -0.73 8.05 -6.41
CA ASP A 49 0.20 7.03 -5.88
C ASP A 49 1.29 7.70 -5.04
N LEU A 50 1.37 7.33 -3.76
CA LEU A 50 2.34 7.81 -2.78
C LEU A 50 3.28 6.68 -2.30
N GLY A 51 3.31 5.55 -3.02
CA GLY A 51 3.96 4.33 -2.56
C GLY A 51 5.44 4.50 -2.21
N GLY A 52 5.87 4.07 -1.03
CA GLY A 52 7.26 4.15 -0.56
C GLY A 52 7.66 5.50 0.03
N CYS A 53 6.73 6.45 0.14
CA CYS A 53 6.94 7.74 0.82
C CYS A 53 6.65 7.60 2.32
N TYR A 54 7.55 6.93 3.04
CA TYR A 54 7.36 6.54 4.46
C TYR A 54 7.38 7.69 5.48
N ARG A 55 7.70 8.92 5.05
CA ARG A 55 7.65 10.12 5.90
C ARG A 55 6.30 10.85 5.86
N LEU A 56 5.40 10.42 4.98
CA LEU A 56 4.05 11.00 4.89
C LEU A 56 3.18 10.62 6.09
N PHE A 57 2.21 11.49 6.35
CA PHE A 57 1.21 11.38 7.39
C PHE A 57 1.84 11.14 8.76
N GLY A 58 2.81 11.97 9.14
CA GLY A 58 3.52 11.82 10.42
C GLY A 58 4.33 10.53 10.54
N GLY A 59 4.83 10.01 9.41
CA GLY A 59 5.82 8.94 9.39
C GLY A 59 7.17 9.37 9.98
N ALA A 60 8.21 8.56 9.79
CA ALA A 60 9.54 8.92 10.31
C ALA A 60 9.95 10.33 9.83
N PRO A 61 10.51 11.19 10.69
CA PRO A 61 11.00 10.92 12.04
C PRO A 61 9.97 11.16 13.16
N ALA A 62 8.70 11.48 12.85
CA ALA A 62 7.71 11.80 13.88
C ALA A 62 7.19 10.57 14.65
N TYR A 63 7.31 9.37 14.05
CA TYR A 63 6.90 8.07 14.63
C TYR A 63 5.49 8.09 15.25
N LEU A 64 4.53 8.76 14.61
CA LEU A 64 3.17 8.80 15.11
C LEU A 64 2.54 7.40 15.06
N ASN A 65 1.67 7.10 16.03
CA ASN A 65 0.90 5.86 16.03
C ASN A 65 0.02 5.76 14.77
N LEU A 66 -0.27 4.54 14.36
CA LEU A 66 -1.00 4.24 13.11
C LEU A 66 -2.33 4.98 13.01
N GLY A 67 -3.11 5.07 14.09
CA GLY A 67 -4.40 5.76 14.11
C GLY A 67 -4.26 7.24 13.78
N THR A 68 -3.32 7.94 14.41
CA THR A 68 -3.04 9.35 14.10
C THR A 68 -2.57 9.53 12.65
N ARG A 69 -1.72 8.64 12.15
CA ARG A 69 -1.26 8.69 10.75
C ARG A 69 -2.40 8.53 9.76
N ILE A 70 -3.30 7.58 10.00
CA ILE A 70 -4.49 7.41 9.16
C ILE A 70 -5.40 8.64 9.26
N GLY A 71 -5.61 9.19 10.46
CA GLY A 71 -6.38 10.42 10.64
C GLY A 71 -5.84 11.61 9.82
N LEU A 72 -4.51 11.73 9.70
CA LEU A 72 -3.89 12.75 8.83
C LEU A 72 -4.17 12.49 7.34
N LEU A 73 -4.11 11.23 6.90
CA LEU A 73 -4.49 10.85 5.54
C LEU A 73 -5.96 11.20 5.26
N ILE A 74 -6.88 10.87 6.16
CA ILE A 74 -8.32 11.15 6.01
C ILE A 74 -8.56 12.64 5.81
N ARG A 75 -7.99 13.46 6.71
CA ARG A 75 -8.11 14.92 6.62
C ARG A 75 -7.52 15.48 5.32
N PHE A 76 -6.49 14.84 4.79
CA PHE A 76 -5.92 15.18 3.50
C PHE A 76 -6.86 14.79 2.33
N LEU A 77 -7.41 13.57 2.36
CA LEU A 77 -8.34 13.07 1.33
C LEU A 77 -9.62 13.91 1.28
N ASP A 78 -10.23 14.21 2.43
CA ASP A 78 -11.44 15.04 2.55
C ASP A 78 -11.31 16.40 1.87
N LYS A 79 -10.13 17.01 1.96
CA LYS A 79 -9.88 18.35 1.42
C LYS A 79 -9.56 18.36 -0.07
N THR A 80 -9.04 17.27 -0.59
CA THR A 80 -8.28 17.30 -1.85
C THR A 80 -8.87 16.38 -2.92
N CYS A 81 -9.55 15.29 -2.56
CA CYS A 81 -9.64 14.09 -3.40
C CYS A 81 -11.06 13.50 -3.56
N SER A 82 -12.08 14.33 -3.81
CA SER A 82 -13.48 13.86 -3.92
C SER A 82 -13.75 12.93 -5.13
N HIS A 83 -12.93 13.00 -6.18
CA HIS A 83 -13.08 12.21 -7.41
C HIS A 83 -12.05 11.08 -7.55
N LEU A 84 -11.35 10.76 -6.47
CA LEU A 84 -10.26 9.79 -6.52
C LEU A 84 -10.79 8.38 -6.81
N ARG A 85 -10.20 7.73 -7.82
CA ARG A 85 -10.50 6.37 -8.26
C ARG A 85 -9.36 5.40 -7.93
N PHE A 86 -8.12 5.90 -7.87
CA PHE A 86 -6.94 5.13 -7.50
C PHE A 86 -6.18 5.79 -6.33
N LEU A 87 -5.85 5.00 -5.32
CA LEU A 87 -5.04 5.42 -4.18
C LEU A 87 -3.93 4.41 -3.89
N GLY A 88 -2.69 4.80 -4.14
CA GLY A 88 -1.49 4.01 -3.84
C GLY A 88 -0.86 4.43 -2.52
N LEU A 89 -0.84 3.54 -1.53
CA LEU A 89 -0.28 3.76 -0.19
C LEU A 89 0.69 2.65 0.21
N ARG A 90 1.25 1.96 -0.79
CA ARG A 90 2.22 0.88 -0.61
C ARG A 90 3.38 1.35 0.27
N SER A 91 3.73 0.64 1.34
CA SER A 91 4.86 0.99 2.21
C SER A 91 4.81 2.41 2.84
N VAL A 92 3.62 3.04 2.93
CA VAL A 92 3.45 4.35 3.59
C VAL A 92 3.32 4.18 5.11
N PHE A 93 2.52 3.20 5.56
CA PHE A 93 2.18 2.94 6.96
C PHE A 93 3.02 1.82 7.58
N ASN A 94 4.31 1.79 7.26
CA ASN A 94 5.24 0.95 7.99
C ASN A 94 5.47 1.51 9.39
N CYS A 95 5.08 0.75 10.40
CA CYS A 95 5.46 1.03 11.79
C CYS A 95 6.87 0.49 12.02
N LEU A 96 7.78 1.37 12.44
CA LEU A 96 9.13 1.01 12.88
C LEU A 96 9.26 1.02 14.42
N SER A 97 8.19 1.36 15.14
CA SER A 97 8.22 1.55 16.59
C SER A 97 7.52 0.40 17.33
N HIS A 98 8.20 -0.14 18.34
CA HIS A 98 7.71 -1.15 19.29
C HIS A 98 6.59 -0.66 20.24
N VAL A 99 6.10 0.57 20.07
CA VAL A 99 5.04 1.12 20.92
C VAL A 99 3.71 0.84 20.22
N GLU A 100 3.22 -0.38 20.42
CA GLU A 100 1.85 -0.78 20.09
C GLU A 100 0.87 0.01 20.97
N GLN A 101 0.49 1.20 20.51
CA GLN A 101 -0.78 1.78 20.92
C GLN A 101 -1.73 1.61 19.75
N SER A 102 -2.51 0.53 19.85
CA SER A 102 -3.63 0.19 18.99
C SER A 102 -4.56 1.40 18.89
N GLY A 103 -4.46 2.14 17.78
CA GLY A 103 -5.46 3.14 17.43
C GLY A 103 -6.77 2.44 17.07
N PRO A 104 -7.95 3.02 17.32
CA PRO A 104 -9.19 2.31 17.10
C PRO A 104 -9.35 1.96 15.60
N VAL A 105 -9.68 0.69 15.32
CA VAL A 105 -9.94 0.14 13.97
C VAL A 105 -10.93 0.99 13.17
N SER A 106 -11.85 1.69 13.86
CA SER A 106 -12.78 2.66 13.28
C SER A 106 -12.09 3.77 12.47
N THR A 107 -10.82 4.08 12.74
CA THR A 107 -10.07 5.10 12.00
C THR A 107 -9.65 4.60 10.61
N VAL A 108 -9.35 3.31 10.46
CA VAL A 108 -9.04 2.73 9.14
C VAL A 108 -10.29 2.74 8.27
N SER A 109 -11.42 2.40 8.90
CA SER A 109 -12.74 2.35 8.27
C SER A 109 -13.18 3.68 7.67
N SER A 110 -13.02 4.78 8.40
CA SER A 110 -13.45 6.10 7.96
C SER A 110 -12.64 6.67 6.79
N MET A 111 -11.50 6.06 6.44
CA MET A 111 -10.72 6.45 5.25
C MET A 111 -11.51 6.31 3.95
N PHE A 112 -12.45 5.38 3.91
CA PHE A 112 -13.23 5.10 2.70
C PHE A 112 -14.42 6.05 2.52
N ASP A 113 -14.85 6.73 3.59
CA ASP A 113 -15.91 7.74 3.54
C ASP A 113 -15.45 8.98 2.76
N SER A 114 -14.17 9.35 2.89
CA SER A 114 -13.53 10.45 2.16
C SER A 114 -13.35 10.18 0.65
N THR A 115 -13.54 8.92 0.21
CA THR A 115 -13.23 8.49 -1.17
C THR A 115 -14.36 7.62 -1.75
N PRO A 116 -15.57 8.21 -1.98
CA PRO A 116 -16.73 7.46 -2.42
C PRO A 116 -16.58 6.85 -3.82
N LEU A 117 -15.72 7.44 -4.66
CA LEU A 117 -15.46 7.01 -6.04
C LEU A 117 -14.28 6.03 -6.18
N LEU A 118 -13.62 5.64 -5.08
CA LEU A 118 -12.45 4.78 -5.13
C LEU A 118 -12.79 3.41 -5.73
N GLU A 119 -11.95 2.96 -6.65
CA GLU A 119 -12.04 1.66 -7.34
C GLU A 119 -10.81 0.81 -7.13
N THR A 120 -9.67 1.44 -6.87
CA THR A 120 -8.41 0.74 -6.65
C THR A 120 -7.70 1.33 -5.45
N ILE A 121 -7.27 0.46 -4.54
CA ILE A 121 -6.39 0.83 -3.44
C ILE A 121 -5.22 -0.14 -3.33
N ASP A 122 -4.02 0.42 -3.19
CA ASP A 122 -2.82 -0.37 -2.93
C ASP A 122 -2.31 -0.15 -1.51
N LEU A 123 -2.47 -1.17 -0.66
CA LEU A 123 -2.00 -1.21 0.72
C LEU A 123 -0.82 -2.17 0.90
N SER A 124 -0.18 -2.59 -0.19
CA SER A 124 0.94 -3.53 -0.16
C SER A 124 2.09 -3.06 0.74
N CYS A 125 2.84 -4.02 1.28
CA CYS A 125 4.06 -3.75 2.06
C CYS A 125 3.84 -2.79 3.24
N ASN A 126 2.66 -2.83 3.89
CA ASN A 126 2.35 -2.04 5.08
C ASN A 126 2.24 -2.97 6.30
N SER A 127 3.38 -3.30 6.89
CA SER A 127 3.44 -4.26 8.01
C SER A 127 2.60 -3.78 9.20
N GLY A 128 2.65 -2.48 9.51
CA GLY A 128 1.87 -1.87 10.59
C GLY A 128 0.35 -2.01 10.40
N LEU A 129 -0.14 -1.73 9.18
CA LEU A 129 -1.56 -1.93 8.85
C LEU A 129 -1.96 -3.41 8.93
N SER A 130 -1.14 -4.29 8.37
CA SER A 130 -1.45 -5.73 8.35
C SER A 130 -1.54 -6.31 9.76
N HIS A 131 -0.66 -5.88 10.67
CA HIS A 131 -0.67 -6.31 12.06
C HIS A 131 -1.94 -5.83 12.78
N HIS A 132 -2.33 -4.57 12.54
CA HIS A 132 -3.51 -3.96 13.14
C HIS A 132 -4.83 -4.56 12.65
N ILE A 133 -4.96 -4.74 11.33
CA ILE A 133 -6.19 -5.25 10.70
C ILE A 133 -6.37 -6.75 10.99
N CYS A 134 -5.27 -7.51 11.06
CA CYS A 134 -5.34 -8.96 11.24
C CYS A 134 -5.00 -9.45 12.64
N TYR A 135 -5.05 -8.53 13.62
CA TYR A 135 -5.04 -8.88 15.04
C TYR A 135 -6.24 -9.79 15.41
N SER A 136 -7.42 -9.55 14.83
CA SER A 136 -8.63 -10.37 15.07
C SER A 136 -9.53 -10.46 13.84
N ASP A 137 -10.36 -11.50 13.77
CA ASP A 137 -11.35 -11.70 12.70
C ASP A 137 -12.34 -10.52 12.62
N SER A 138 -12.79 -10.01 13.78
CA SER A 138 -13.70 -8.85 13.85
C SER A 138 -13.09 -7.58 13.26
N SER A 139 -11.76 -7.39 13.39
CA SER A 139 -11.05 -6.22 12.83
C SER A 139 -11.01 -6.29 11.29
N ALA A 140 -10.68 -7.46 10.75
CA ALA A 140 -10.69 -7.70 9.31
C ALA A 140 -12.09 -7.51 8.71
N SER A 141 -13.13 -8.05 9.35
CA SER A 141 -14.51 -7.87 8.91
C SER A 141 -14.95 -6.41 8.97
N SER A 142 -14.61 -5.67 10.02
CA SER A 142 -14.92 -4.23 10.13
C SER A 142 -14.25 -3.40 9.02
N PHE A 143 -12.96 -3.66 8.76
CA PHE A 143 -12.23 -3.05 7.66
C PHE A 143 -12.93 -3.28 6.31
N LEU A 144 -13.35 -4.52 6.05
CA LEU A 144 -14.04 -4.88 4.81
C LEU A 144 -15.45 -4.33 4.72
N GLN A 145 -16.21 -4.31 5.81
CA GLN A 145 -17.52 -3.66 5.84
C GLN A 145 -17.43 -2.18 5.53
N SER A 146 -16.31 -1.55 5.86
CA SER A 146 -16.08 -0.13 5.55
C SER A 146 -15.64 0.06 4.10
N LEU A 147 -14.81 -0.85 3.59
CA LEU A 147 -14.40 -0.88 2.18
C LEU A 147 -15.57 -1.19 1.24
N PHE A 148 -16.47 -2.08 1.64
CA PHE A 148 -17.59 -2.58 0.83
C PHE A 148 -18.94 -2.21 1.42
N SER A 149 -19.01 -1.11 2.17
CA SER A 149 -20.27 -0.70 2.78
C SER A 149 -21.34 -0.55 1.69
N PRO A 150 -22.58 -1.02 1.93
CA PRO A 150 -23.66 -0.91 0.95
C PRO A 150 -23.86 0.53 0.46
N SER A 151 -23.59 1.54 1.30
CA SER A 151 -23.63 2.95 0.93
C SER A 151 -22.57 3.36 -0.11
N ARG A 152 -21.37 2.76 -0.10
CA ARG A 152 -20.32 3.01 -1.12
C ARG A 152 -20.58 2.28 -2.43
N LEU A 153 -21.22 1.12 -2.34
CA LEU A 153 -21.58 0.30 -3.51
C LEU A 153 -22.95 0.70 -4.09
N ALA A 154 -23.80 1.40 -3.33
CA ALA A 154 -25.12 1.87 -3.75
C ALA A 154 -25.02 2.79 -4.97
N GLY A 155 -25.83 2.49 -5.99
CA GLY A 155 -25.88 3.24 -7.25
C GLY A 155 -24.86 2.80 -8.31
N ARG A 156 -23.91 1.92 -7.97
CA ARG A 156 -23.00 1.32 -8.96
C ARG A 156 -23.60 0.02 -9.49
N THR A 157 -23.99 0.00 -10.75
CA THR A 157 -24.67 -1.15 -11.37
C THR A 157 -23.77 -2.37 -11.58
N LYS A 158 -22.44 -2.18 -11.61
CA LYS A 158 -21.37 -3.20 -11.63
C LYS A 158 -20.09 -2.61 -11.05
N SER A 159 -19.79 -2.86 -9.77
CA SER A 159 -18.58 -2.33 -9.13
C SER A 159 -17.40 -3.27 -9.31
N LYS A 160 -16.41 -2.88 -10.11
CA LYS A 160 -15.10 -3.54 -10.11
C LYS A 160 -14.21 -2.82 -9.11
N PHE A 161 -13.79 -3.52 -8.06
CA PHE A 161 -12.87 -3.00 -7.06
C PHE A 161 -11.57 -3.81 -7.07
N THR A 162 -10.42 -3.15 -6.94
CA THR A 162 -9.12 -3.80 -6.88
C THR A 162 -8.40 -3.45 -5.59
N LEU A 163 -7.99 -4.48 -4.84
CA LEU A 163 -7.28 -4.34 -3.57
C LEU A 163 -5.92 -5.05 -3.68
N TYR A 164 -4.82 -4.30 -3.52
CA TYR A 164 -3.48 -4.87 -3.47
C TYR A 164 -3.00 -5.01 -2.03
N LEU A 165 -2.68 -6.24 -1.61
CA LEU A 165 -2.19 -6.63 -0.28
C LEU A 165 -0.87 -7.42 -0.37
N ARG A 166 0.03 -7.06 -1.29
CA ARG A 166 1.32 -7.77 -1.41
C ARG A 166 2.14 -7.63 -0.13
N ASP A 167 2.91 -8.67 0.20
CA ASP A 167 3.68 -8.80 1.45
C ASP A 167 2.86 -8.72 2.75
N TRP A 168 1.53 -8.91 2.69
CA TRP A 168 0.73 -9.13 3.89
C TRP A 168 0.82 -10.60 4.33
N PRO A 169 0.69 -10.91 5.64
CA PRO A 169 0.72 -12.30 6.12
C PRO A 169 -0.36 -13.16 5.43
N THR A 170 -0.02 -14.37 4.98
CA THR A 170 -0.97 -15.27 4.30
C THR A 170 -2.26 -15.47 5.12
N ALA A 171 -2.13 -15.69 6.43
CA ALA A 171 -3.27 -15.86 7.32
C ALA A 171 -4.19 -14.62 7.41
N CYS A 172 -3.63 -13.42 7.20
CA CYS A 172 -4.37 -12.17 7.15
C CYS A 172 -5.16 -12.05 5.85
N VAL A 173 -4.51 -12.34 4.72
CA VAL A 173 -5.14 -12.34 3.40
C VAL A 173 -6.26 -13.38 3.32
N SER A 174 -6.05 -14.59 3.85
CA SER A 174 -7.08 -15.64 3.88
C SER A 174 -8.32 -15.24 4.69
N ARG A 175 -8.15 -14.54 5.82
CA ARG A 175 -9.28 -13.98 6.59
C ARG A 175 -10.06 -12.95 5.77
N ILE A 176 -9.34 -12.09 5.06
CA ILE A 176 -9.95 -11.08 4.18
C ILE A 176 -10.75 -11.76 3.06
N ILE A 177 -10.18 -12.77 2.40
CA ILE A 177 -10.89 -13.55 1.36
C ILE A 177 -12.18 -14.15 1.93
N ARG A 178 -12.12 -14.80 3.09
CA ARG A 178 -13.30 -15.40 3.74
C ARG A 178 -14.37 -14.35 4.01
N ALA A 179 -14.02 -13.25 4.66
CA ALA A 179 -14.96 -12.18 4.96
C ALA A 179 -15.54 -11.54 3.69
N CYS A 180 -14.78 -11.40 2.60
CA CYS A 180 -15.32 -10.94 1.31
C CYS A 180 -16.36 -11.89 0.73
N THR A 181 -16.18 -13.21 0.85
CA THR A 181 -17.18 -14.19 0.35
C THR A 181 -18.50 -14.15 1.12
N GLU A 182 -18.51 -13.64 2.35
CA GLU A 182 -19.69 -13.49 3.19
C GLU A 182 -20.40 -12.14 2.96
N THR A 183 -19.68 -11.11 2.51
CA THR A 183 -20.16 -9.72 2.51
C THR A 183 -20.47 -9.14 1.13
N LEU A 184 -19.84 -9.63 0.07
CA LEU A 184 -20.04 -9.10 -1.29
C LEU A 184 -21.29 -9.69 -1.96
N ASP A 185 -22.05 -8.84 -2.64
CA ASP A 185 -23.17 -9.24 -3.48
C ASP A 185 -22.70 -9.89 -4.79
N GLU A 186 -23.56 -10.69 -5.43
CA GLU A 186 -23.24 -11.38 -6.69
C GLU A 186 -23.08 -10.45 -7.90
N ARG A 187 -23.23 -9.13 -7.73
CA ARG A 187 -23.16 -8.16 -8.83
C ARG A 187 -21.85 -7.35 -8.83
N SER A 188 -21.12 -7.36 -7.74
CA SER A 188 -19.82 -6.68 -7.62
C SER A 188 -18.68 -7.66 -7.88
N THR A 189 -17.51 -7.16 -8.28
CA THR A 189 -16.31 -7.98 -8.44
C THR A 189 -15.15 -7.37 -7.69
N LEU A 190 -14.58 -8.13 -6.76
CA LEU A 190 -13.34 -7.77 -6.07
C LEU A 190 -12.17 -8.51 -6.71
N THR A 191 -11.20 -7.77 -7.24
CA THR A 191 -9.88 -8.31 -7.60
C THR A 191 -8.93 -8.12 -6.42
N LEU A 192 -8.52 -9.22 -5.80
CA LEU A 192 -7.55 -9.23 -4.71
C LEU A 192 -6.18 -9.66 -5.25
N VAL A 193 -5.18 -8.79 -5.10
CA VAL A 193 -3.80 -9.07 -5.54
C VAL A 193 -2.92 -9.23 -4.30
N ALA A 194 -2.44 -10.45 -4.07
CA ALA A 194 -1.65 -10.78 -2.88
C ALA A 194 -0.61 -11.88 -3.18
N ASN A 195 0.38 -12.02 -2.30
CA ASN A 195 1.29 -13.16 -2.31
C ASN A 195 0.70 -14.23 -1.40
N ILE A 196 0.12 -15.28 -1.96
CA ILE A 196 -0.50 -16.36 -1.18
C ILE A 196 0.29 -17.63 -1.36
N TYR A 197 0.83 -18.16 -0.26
CA TYR A 197 1.50 -19.45 -0.24
C TYR A 197 1.23 -20.20 1.07
N PRO A 198 0.80 -21.48 1.01
CA PRO A 198 0.30 -22.18 -0.18
C PRO A 198 -1.01 -21.54 -0.69
N GLU A 199 -1.34 -21.75 -1.97
CA GLU A 199 -2.60 -21.26 -2.58
C GLU A 199 -3.83 -21.71 -1.76
N PRO A 200 -4.90 -20.90 -1.67
CA PRO A 200 -6.03 -21.27 -0.82
C PRO A 200 -6.65 -22.59 -1.30
N VAL A 201 -6.91 -23.51 -0.35
CA VAL A 201 -7.51 -24.82 -0.63
C VAL A 201 -8.93 -24.68 -1.22
N ILE A 202 -9.62 -23.57 -0.90
CA ILE A 202 -10.95 -23.26 -1.42
C ILE A 202 -10.83 -22.03 -2.31
N PRO A 203 -11.16 -22.12 -3.61
CA PRO A 203 -11.17 -20.96 -4.48
C PRO A 203 -12.26 -19.98 -4.00
N PRO A 204 -12.00 -18.66 -4.08
CA PRO A 204 -13.02 -17.68 -3.73
C PRO A 204 -14.27 -17.85 -4.61
N LYS A 205 -15.42 -17.34 -4.16
CA LYS A 205 -16.63 -17.23 -4.99
C LYS A 205 -16.32 -16.50 -6.31
N SER A 206 -17.08 -16.74 -7.38
CA SER A 206 -16.88 -16.16 -8.72
C SER A 206 -16.72 -14.63 -8.77
N HIS A 207 -17.24 -13.94 -7.77
CA HIS A 207 -17.21 -12.49 -7.61
C HIS A 207 -15.94 -11.97 -6.90
N VAL A 208 -15.05 -12.86 -6.44
CA VAL A 208 -13.75 -12.53 -5.85
C VAL A 208 -12.66 -13.19 -6.70
N ILE A 209 -11.93 -12.38 -7.45
CA ILE A 209 -10.82 -12.83 -8.30
C ILE A 209 -9.54 -12.71 -7.49
N LEU A 210 -8.94 -13.83 -7.13
CA LEU A 210 -7.62 -13.86 -6.51
C LEU A 210 -6.55 -13.90 -7.59
N VAL A 211 -5.66 -12.90 -7.58
CA VAL A 211 -4.46 -12.87 -8.42
C VAL A 211 -3.26 -13.13 -7.52
N ASN A 212 -2.80 -14.39 -7.52
CA ASN A 212 -1.57 -14.74 -6.82
C ASN A 212 -0.37 -14.22 -7.59
N GLN A 213 0.41 -13.32 -6.98
CA GLN A 213 1.67 -12.88 -7.54
C GLN A 213 2.78 -13.61 -6.79
N VAL A 214 3.26 -14.71 -7.33
CA VAL A 214 4.43 -15.41 -6.78
C VAL A 214 5.61 -14.45 -6.85
N SER A 215 6.17 -14.07 -5.71
CA SER A 215 7.34 -13.20 -5.65
C SER A 215 8.52 -13.92 -6.30
N GLU A 216 9.05 -13.39 -7.40
CA GLU A 216 10.29 -13.86 -8.05
C GLU A 216 11.51 -13.78 -7.11
N ARG A 217 11.39 -13.18 -5.92
CA ARG A 217 12.49 -13.05 -4.96
C ARG A 217 12.93 -14.37 -4.31
N THR A 218 12.13 -15.43 -4.41
CA THR A 218 12.45 -16.72 -3.75
C THR A 218 13.21 -17.72 -4.62
N THR A 219 13.35 -17.48 -5.93
CA THR A 219 14.07 -18.39 -6.84
C THR A 219 15.56 -18.04 -7.01
N GLY A 220 16.03 -16.88 -6.51
CA GLY A 220 17.41 -16.41 -6.69
C GLY A 220 18.43 -16.78 -5.60
N ARG A 221 18.05 -17.54 -4.56
CA ARG A 221 18.96 -17.91 -3.45
C ARG A 221 19.00 -19.42 -3.18
N ARG A 222 19.15 -20.24 -4.22
CA ARG A 222 19.54 -21.64 -4.02
C ARG A 222 20.12 -22.27 -5.29
N ALA A 223 21.37 -21.93 -5.62
CA ALA A 223 22.29 -22.82 -6.36
C ALA A 223 23.67 -22.17 -6.49
N THR A 224 24.49 -22.26 -5.44
CA THR A 224 25.94 -22.53 -5.54
C THR A 224 26.42 -22.93 -4.14
N SER A 225 26.23 -24.20 -3.79
CA SER A 225 27.08 -24.85 -2.81
C SER A 225 27.45 -26.24 -3.32
N ARG A 226 28.72 -26.60 -3.07
CA ARG A 226 29.49 -27.77 -3.52
C ARG A 226 30.13 -27.57 -4.90
N THR A 227 31.43 -27.74 -5.05
CA THR A 227 32.27 -28.80 -4.49
C THR A 227 33.59 -28.30 -3.90
N ALA A 228 33.98 -28.91 -2.78
CA ALA A 228 35.35 -28.96 -2.30
C ALA A 228 36.14 -29.93 -3.20
N ASP A 229 37.33 -29.54 -3.62
CA ASP A 229 38.36 -30.46 -4.11
C ASP A 229 39.64 -30.20 -3.30
N GLU A 230 40.09 -31.24 -2.60
CA GLU A 230 41.41 -31.36 -1.97
C GLU A 230 42.54 -31.23 -3.00
N PRO A 231 43.72 -30.69 -2.64
CA PRO A 231 44.93 -30.92 -3.42
C PRO A 231 45.69 -32.14 -2.87
N GLU A 232 45.73 -33.19 -3.70
CA GLU A 232 46.62 -34.34 -3.58
C GLU A 232 48.10 -33.91 -3.70
N GLN A 233 48.92 -34.40 -2.76
CA GLN A 233 50.37 -34.28 -2.80
C GLN A 233 50.97 -35.10 -3.94
N LYS A 234 51.83 -34.48 -4.77
CA LYS A 234 52.90 -35.19 -5.49
C LYS A 234 54.25 -34.48 -5.32
N LYS A 235 55.09 -35.09 -4.49
CA LYS A 235 56.56 -35.10 -4.63
C LYS A 235 56.91 -35.46 -6.08
N THR A 236 57.96 -34.88 -6.67
CA THR A 236 59.33 -35.46 -6.74
C THR A 236 60.27 -34.57 -7.59
N LYS A 237 61.41 -34.18 -6.97
CA LYS A 237 62.82 -34.05 -7.43
C LYS A 237 63.27 -33.26 -8.68
N SER A 238 64.22 -32.34 -8.39
CA SER A 238 65.62 -32.24 -8.89
C SER A 238 65.93 -31.65 -10.28
N GLN A 239 66.69 -30.55 -10.29
CA GLN A 239 68.08 -30.37 -10.82
C GLN A 239 68.35 -28.85 -11.00
N GLU A 240 69.28 -28.26 -10.24
CA GLU A 240 70.65 -27.90 -10.67
C GLU A 240 70.70 -26.95 -11.89
N LEU A 241 70.82 -25.64 -11.64
CA LEU A 241 72.09 -24.87 -11.72
C LEU A 241 71.92 -23.50 -11.04
#